data_AF-A0A1G7VUY8-F1
#
_entry.id   AF-A0A1G7VUY8-F1
#
_cell.length_a   1.000
_cell.length_b   1.000
_cell.length_c   1.000
_cell.angle_alpha   90.00
_cell.angle_beta   90.00
_cell.angle_gamma   90.00
#
_symmetry.space_group_name_H-M   'P 1'
#
loop_
_entity.id
_entity.type
_entity.pdbx_description
1 polymer ?
#
loop_
_entity_poly.entity_id
_entity_poly.type
_entity_poly.pdbx_seq_one_letter_code
_entity_poly.pdbx_strand_id
1 'polypeptide(L)'
;MNRRPYAFAATLLLTAAAQAQDFPRTPAEYLRRMDANGDGKVDEAEYVRYMSQGFLRMDVDGDGVLDANDGPMRPGARPVRLEEFQRNLILQFHKLDRNRDGFLNAKELSQPPM
;
A
#
# COMPACT_ATOMS: atom_id res chain seq x y z
N MET A 1 -53.94 -31.21 6.87
CA MET A 1 -53.92 -30.48 8.16
C MET A 1 -52.64 -30.86 8.91
N ASN A 2 -51.62 -30.00 8.74
CA ASN A 2 -50.50 -29.68 9.64
C ASN A 2 -49.83 -30.70 10.59
N ARG A 3 -48.52 -30.85 10.31
CA ARG A 3 -47.34 -30.60 11.18
C ARG A 3 -46.91 -31.67 12.20
N ARG A 4 -45.70 -32.20 11.98
CA ARG A 4 -44.84 -32.93 12.93
C ARG A 4 -43.36 -32.56 12.70
N PRO A 5 -42.51 -32.67 13.73
CA PRO A 5 -41.60 -31.59 14.14
C PRO A 5 -40.11 -31.85 13.83
N TYR A 6 -39.35 -30.73 13.83
CA TYR A 6 -37.92 -30.57 14.09
C TYR A 6 -36.96 -31.72 13.76
N ALA A 7 -36.17 -31.52 12.69
CA ALA A 7 -34.82 -32.05 12.58
C ALA A 7 -33.84 -30.86 12.65
N PHE A 8 -33.25 -30.63 13.81
CA PHE A 8 -32.00 -29.88 13.93
C PHE A 8 -30.86 -30.85 13.65
N ALA A 9 -30.21 -30.73 12.49
CA ALA A 9 -28.79 -31.00 12.26
C ALA A 9 -28.51 -31.02 10.75
N ALA A 10 -27.77 -30.03 10.26
CA ALA A 10 -26.79 -30.20 9.18
C ALA A 10 -25.99 -28.90 9.03
N THR A 11 -24.85 -28.89 9.70
CA THR A 11 -23.69 -28.03 9.43
C THR A 11 -23.34 -28.10 7.94
N LEU A 12 -23.25 -26.95 7.24
CA LEU A 12 -22.45 -26.87 6.00
C LEU A 12 -22.03 -25.42 5.72
N LEU A 13 -20.77 -25.15 6.06
CA LEU A 13 -19.78 -24.37 5.29
C LEU A 13 -20.33 -23.28 4.36
N LEU A 14 -20.40 -22.04 4.87
CA LEU A 14 -20.27 -20.86 4.02
C LEU A 14 -18.82 -20.37 4.15
N THR A 15 -18.03 -20.79 3.18
CA THR A 15 -16.70 -20.30 2.82
C THR A 15 -16.73 -18.78 2.63
N ALA A 16 -16.50 -18.02 3.71
CA ALA A 16 -16.11 -16.62 3.59
C ALA A 16 -14.61 -16.61 3.29
N ALA A 17 -14.31 -16.40 2.01
CA ALA A 17 -12.97 -16.33 1.46
C ALA A 17 -12.01 -15.55 2.37
N ALA A 18 -10.89 -16.19 2.70
CA ALA A 18 -9.72 -15.51 3.20
C ALA A 18 -9.30 -14.46 2.15
N GLN A 19 -9.75 -13.22 2.31
CA GLN A 19 -9.06 -12.08 1.74
C GLN A 19 -7.78 -11.92 2.55
N ALA A 20 -6.82 -12.80 2.31
CA ALA A 20 -5.44 -12.53 2.60
C ALA A 20 -5.12 -11.26 1.82
N GLN A 21 -5.06 -10.14 2.53
CA GLN A 21 -4.50 -8.91 2.00
C GLN A 21 -3.12 -9.30 1.48
N ASP A 22 -3.00 -9.33 0.15
CA ASP A 22 -1.82 -9.87 -0.54
C ASP A 22 -0.71 -8.82 -0.43
N PHE A 23 -0.22 -8.63 0.79
CA PHE A 23 0.96 -7.83 1.04
C PHE A 23 2.14 -8.58 0.44
N PRO A 24 3.05 -7.89 -0.27
CA PRO A 24 4.23 -8.51 -0.83
C PRO A 24 4.98 -9.22 0.28
N ARG A 25 5.12 -10.55 0.17
CA ARG A 25 5.73 -11.39 1.20
C ARG A 25 7.25 -11.37 1.11
N THR A 26 7.76 -10.94 -0.04
CA THR A 26 9.19 -10.81 -0.29
C THR A 26 9.52 -9.46 -0.91
N PRO A 27 10.75 -8.96 -0.73
CA PRO A 27 11.22 -7.76 -1.42
C PRO A 27 11.19 -7.89 -2.95
N ALA A 28 11.34 -9.11 -3.47
CA ALA A 28 11.23 -9.39 -4.90
C ALA A 28 9.79 -9.21 -5.41
N GLU A 29 8.78 -9.65 -4.65
CA GLU A 29 7.37 -9.38 -4.99
C GLU A 29 7.05 -7.88 -4.89
N TYR A 30 7.64 -7.20 -3.91
CA TYR A 30 7.45 -5.76 -3.76
C TYR A 30 8.06 -4.98 -4.93
N LEU A 31 9.30 -5.33 -5.31
CA LEU A 31 9.97 -4.81 -6.49
C LEU A 31 9.12 -5.00 -7.74
N ARG A 32 8.65 -6.23 -7.98
CA ARG A 32 7.81 -6.56 -9.16
C ARG A 32 6.50 -5.76 -9.24
N ARG A 33 6.00 -5.22 -8.12
CA ARG A 33 4.81 -4.37 -8.11
C ARG A 33 5.12 -2.90 -8.41
N MET A 34 6.35 -2.46 -8.15
CA MET A 34 6.81 -1.09 -8.42
C MET A 34 7.44 -0.93 -9.79
N ASP A 35 8.26 -1.91 -10.18
CA ASP A 35 8.95 -2.01 -11.47
C ASP A 35 7.92 -2.11 -12.58
N ALA A 36 7.59 -0.97 -13.18
CA ALA A 36 6.54 -0.86 -14.17
C ALA A 36 7.10 -1.05 -15.59
N ASN A 37 8.38 -0.71 -15.79
CA ASN A 37 9.07 -0.88 -17.05
C ASN A 37 9.61 -2.31 -17.25
N GLY A 38 9.70 -3.11 -16.18
CA GLY A 38 10.09 -4.52 -16.19
C GLY A 38 11.60 -4.75 -16.28
N ASP A 39 12.41 -3.79 -15.88
CA ASP A 39 13.87 -3.84 -16.01
C ASP A 39 14.59 -4.48 -14.81
N GLY A 40 13.83 -4.94 -13.81
CA GLY A 40 14.31 -5.63 -12.63
C GLY A 40 14.81 -4.71 -11.51
N LYS A 41 14.61 -3.40 -11.63
CA LYS A 41 14.90 -2.38 -10.62
C LYS A 41 13.79 -1.33 -10.60
N VAL A 42 13.87 -0.38 -9.67
CA VAL A 42 12.86 0.67 -9.52
C VAL A 42 13.54 2.01 -9.58
N ASP A 43 13.17 2.84 -10.55
CA ASP A 43 13.64 4.23 -10.61
C ASP A 43 12.87 5.15 -9.65
N GLU A 44 13.37 6.37 -9.44
CA GLU A 44 12.75 7.35 -8.53
C GLU A 44 11.28 7.63 -8.91
N ALA A 45 10.97 7.76 -10.20
CA ALA A 45 9.62 8.08 -10.65
C ALA A 45 8.67 6.90 -10.43
N GLU A 46 9.13 5.67 -10.65
CA GLU A 46 8.39 4.45 -10.34
C GLU A 46 8.11 4.32 -8.83
N TYR A 47 9.12 4.57 -8.00
CA TYR A 47 8.99 4.58 -6.55
C TYR A 47 7.98 5.63 -6.07
N VAL A 48 8.13 6.87 -6.51
CA VAL A 48 7.25 7.99 -6.12
C VAL A 48 5.82 7.72 -6.60
N ARG A 49 5.64 7.27 -7.85
CA ARG A 49 4.32 6.97 -8.40
C ARG A 49 3.62 5.86 -7.61
N TYR A 50 4.32 4.75 -7.33
CA TYR A 50 3.73 3.64 -6.60
C TYR A 50 3.35 4.04 -5.17
N MET A 51 4.26 4.71 -4.44
CA MET A 51 3.98 5.13 -3.05
C MET A 51 2.89 6.20 -2.97
N SER A 52 2.79 7.09 -3.97
CA SER A 52 1.72 8.09 -4.05
C SER A 52 0.34 7.48 -4.23
N GLN A 53 0.21 6.24 -4.72
CA GLN A 53 -1.10 5.59 -4.83
C GLN A 53 -1.81 5.43 -3.49
N GLY A 54 -1.06 5.24 -2.39
CA GLY A 54 -1.64 5.18 -1.05
C GLY A 54 -2.27 6.52 -0.65
N PHE A 55 -1.57 7.62 -0.93
CA PHE A 55 -2.06 8.97 -0.72
C PHE A 55 -3.33 9.23 -1.53
N LEU A 56 -3.30 8.98 -2.84
CA LEU A 56 -4.43 9.21 -3.75
C LEU A 56 -5.66 8.37 -3.44
N ARG A 57 -5.53 7.26 -2.71
CA ARG A 57 -6.67 6.46 -2.23
C ARG A 57 -7.28 7.01 -0.95
N MET A 58 -6.50 7.77 -0.17
CA MET A 58 -6.96 8.42 1.05
C MET A 58 -7.53 9.80 0.77
N ASP A 59 -7.04 10.49 -0.28
CA ASP A 59 -7.50 11.80 -0.74
C ASP A 59 -8.86 11.64 -1.44
N VAL A 60 -9.94 11.80 -0.68
CA VAL A 60 -11.32 11.52 -1.09
C VAL A 60 -11.88 12.64 -1.94
N ASP A 61 -11.57 13.89 -1.60
CA ASP A 61 -12.06 15.04 -2.35
C ASP A 61 -11.17 15.41 -3.55
N GLY A 62 -9.95 14.88 -3.60
CA GLY A 62 -9.03 15.00 -4.72
C GLY A 62 -8.35 16.36 -4.79
N ASP A 63 -8.27 17.09 -3.68
CA ASP A 63 -7.67 18.42 -3.62
C ASP A 63 -6.13 18.38 -3.46
N GLY A 64 -5.55 17.18 -3.33
CA GLY A 64 -4.12 16.96 -3.16
C GLY A 64 -3.64 17.14 -1.72
N VAL A 65 -4.55 17.16 -0.74
CA VAL A 65 -4.25 17.34 0.69
C VAL A 65 -4.99 16.27 1.49
N LEU A 66 -4.28 15.54 2.34
CA LEU A 66 -4.92 14.66 3.33
C LEU A 66 -5.22 15.45 4.59
N ASP A 67 -6.50 15.70 4.84
CA ASP A 67 -6.97 16.43 6.02
C ASP A 67 -8.24 15.83 6.66
N ALA A 68 -8.99 16.65 7.41
CA ALA A 68 -10.21 16.21 8.10
C ALA A 68 -11.40 15.95 7.16
N ASN A 69 -11.35 16.44 5.90
CA ASN A 69 -12.36 16.21 4.88
C ASN A 69 -12.26 14.78 4.31
N ASP A 70 -11.08 14.16 4.36
CA ASP A 70 -10.83 12.80 3.85
C ASP A 70 -11.19 11.68 4.82
N GLY A 71 -11.42 12.02 6.09
CA GLY A 71 -11.86 11.07 7.09
C GLY A 71 -11.37 11.35 8.51
N PRO A 72 -11.60 10.41 9.43
CA PRO A 72 -11.21 10.57 10.83
C PRO A 72 -9.68 10.58 10.97
N MET A 73 -9.12 11.75 11.28
CA MET A 73 -7.70 11.92 11.58
C MET A 73 -7.42 11.76 13.08
N ARG A 74 -6.19 11.37 13.44
CA ARG A 74 -5.75 11.35 14.85
C ARG A 74 -5.78 12.78 15.41
N PRO A 75 -6.18 13.00 16.67
CA PRO A 75 -6.13 14.33 17.28
C PRO A 75 -4.74 14.98 17.15
N GLY A 76 -4.69 16.20 16.64
CA GLY A 76 -3.45 16.95 16.42
C GLY A 76 -2.64 16.54 15.19
N ALA A 77 -3.16 15.65 14.34
CA ALA A 77 -2.56 15.38 13.05
C ALA A 77 -2.65 16.62 12.15
N ARG A 78 -1.59 16.87 11.38
CA ARG A 78 -1.49 18.02 10.48
C ARG A 78 -1.88 17.60 9.07
N PRO A 79 -2.50 18.50 8.28
CA PRO A 79 -2.74 18.25 6.86
C PRO A 79 -1.44 17.91 6.14
N VAL A 80 -1.47 16.90 5.27
CA VAL A 80 -0.30 16.49 4.48
C VAL A 80 -0.60 16.75 3.02
N ARG A 81 0.22 17.56 2.35
CA ARG A 81 0.08 17.82 0.91
C ARG A 81 0.77 16.76 0.07
N LEU A 82 0.22 16.46 -1.10
CA LEU A 82 0.78 15.49 -2.03
C LEU A 82 2.21 15.85 -2.43
N GLU A 83 2.51 17.13 -2.69
CA GLU A 83 3.86 17.54 -3.07
C GLU A 83 4.85 17.34 -1.92
N GLU A 84 4.42 17.57 -0.68
CA GLU A 84 5.26 17.33 0.49
C GLU A 84 5.50 15.84 0.70
N PHE A 85 4.45 15.03 0.53
CA PHE A 85 4.55 13.59 0.56
C PHE A 85 5.53 13.08 -0.49
N GLN A 86 5.42 13.52 -1.75
CA GLN A 86 6.32 13.15 -2.84
C GLN A 86 7.77 13.57 -2.57
N ARG A 87 8.02 14.78 -2.06
CA ARG A 87 9.38 15.19 -1.65
C ARG A 87 9.96 14.25 -0.59
N ASN A 88 9.17 13.87 0.40
CA ASN A 88 9.61 12.93 1.43
C ASN A 88 9.89 11.53 0.86
N LEU A 89 9.17 11.11 -0.19
CA LEU A 89 9.45 9.86 -0.90
C LEU A 89 10.76 9.91 -1.67
N ILE A 90 11.05 11.00 -2.37
CA ILE A 90 12.33 11.20 -3.07
C ILE A 90 13.50 11.17 -2.07
N LEU A 91 13.35 11.83 -0.92
CA LEU A 91 14.36 11.76 0.15
C LEU A 91 14.56 10.34 0.68
N GLN A 92 13.49 9.55 0.79
CA GLN A 92 13.59 8.14 1.19
C GLN A 92 14.24 7.28 0.12
N PHE A 93 13.91 7.51 -1.15
CA PHE A 93 14.52 6.83 -2.29
C PHE A 93 16.04 6.96 -2.23
N HIS A 94 16.57 8.18 -2.11
CA HIS A 94 18.01 8.41 -2.01
C HIS A 94 18.67 7.83 -0.75
N LYS A 95 17.90 7.60 0.33
CA LYS A 95 18.40 6.91 1.52
C LYS A 95 18.51 5.40 1.30
N LEU A 96 17.64 4.84 0.46
CA LEU A 96 17.63 3.42 0.12
C LEU A 96 18.65 3.09 -0.99
N ASP A 97 18.88 4.01 -1.93
CA ASP A 97 19.87 3.92 -3.01
C ASP A 97 21.30 4.05 -2.43
N ARG A 98 21.84 2.93 -1.95
CA ARG A 98 23.11 2.91 -1.21
C ARG A 98 24.31 2.95 -2.14
N ASN A 99 24.20 2.26 -3.28
CA ASN A 99 25.25 2.25 -4.28
C ASN A 99 25.22 3.50 -5.17
N ARG A 100 24.18 4.34 -5.06
CA ARG A 100 24.02 5.62 -5.78
C ARG A 100 23.98 5.43 -7.29
N ASP A 101 23.33 4.36 -7.73
CA ASP A 101 23.16 4.08 -9.15
C ASP A 101 21.89 4.70 -9.74
N GLY A 102 21.06 5.33 -8.90
CA GLY A 102 19.80 5.94 -9.30
C GLY A 102 18.63 4.97 -9.37
N PHE A 103 18.77 3.76 -8.84
CA PHE A 103 17.73 2.73 -8.82
C PHE A 103 17.69 1.99 -7.48
N LEU A 104 16.56 1.35 -7.19
CA LEU A 104 16.43 0.44 -6.06
C LEU A 104 16.27 -0.99 -6.55
N ASN A 105 17.17 -1.86 -6.10
CA ASN A 105 17.00 -3.30 -6.27
C ASN A 105 16.24 -3.93 -5.08
N ALA A 106 15.92 -5.23 -5.18
CA ALA A 106 15.15 -5.94 -4.15
C ALA A 106 15.82 -5.91 -2.77
N LYS A 107 17.16 -5.86 -2.71
CA LYS A 107 17.91 -5.82 -1.45
C LYS A 107 17.82 -4.43 -0.80
N GLU A 108 17.79 -3.38 -1.58
CA GLU A 108 17.65 -2.01 -1.07
C GLU A 108 16.22 -1.73 -0.60
N LEU A 109 15.22 -2.24 -1.33
CA LEU A 109 13.80 -2.18 -0.92
C LEU A 109 13.50 -2.98 0.36
N SER A 110 14.32 -3.98 0.70
CA SER A 110 14.11 -4.80 1.91
C SER A 110 14.67 -4.18 3.18
N GLN A 111 15.38 -3.05 3.07
CA GLN A 111 16.08 -2.48 4.22
C GLN A 111 15.20 -1.44 4.89
N PRO A 112 15.01 -1.53 6.22
CA PRO A 112 14.32 -0.50 6.96
C PRO A 112 15.12 0.82 6.83
N PRO A 113 14.43 1.97 6.75
CA PRO A 113 15.10 3.26 6.86
C PRO A 113 15.78 3.32 8.23
N MET A 114 17.11 3.47 8.25
CA MET A 114 17.92 3.66 9.46
C MET A 114 17.95 5.13 9.86
#